data_AF-A0A496BBT0-F1
#
_entry.id   AF-A0A496BBT0-F1
#
_cell.length_a   1.000
_cell.length_b   1.000
_cell.length_c   1.000
_cell.angle_alpha   90.00
_cell.angle_beta   90.00
_cell.angle_gamma   90.00
#
_symmetry.space_group_name_H-M   'P 1'
#
loop_
_entity.id
_entity.type
_entity.pdbx_description
1 polymer ?
#
loop_
_entity_poly.entity_id
_entity_poly.type
_entity_poly.pdbx_seq_one_letter_code
_entity_poly.pdbx_strand_id
1 'polypeptide(L)'
;MIFYKYVTAERVDILRNQLIRFTQPDALNDPFEAKPHFHAFATKEGFANAFADMIRRAPTVVWEDFRRVTQTNLNQQAFADKLEGNPDYADRLYKSVGLPDLLLKEQKRVERWFRIVGTLSLSETPDNLLMWAHYAEEHTGFVFMFDGSHKFFEGNELFPGFAKPEPVQYKSERPSTTIEEVTVSEIFLTKGSDWVVFTLCKLLTF
;
A
#
# COMPACT_ATOMS: atom_id res chain seq x y z
N MET A 1 -14.32 17.59 -11.17
CA MET A 1 -14.34 16.26 -11.81
C MET A 1 -15.47 15.47 -11.19
N ILE A 2 -16.15 14.61 -11.94
CA ILE A 2 -17.29 13.83 -11.42
C ILE A 2 -16.88 12.37 -11.31
N PHE A 3 -17.28 11.72 -10.22
CA PHE A 3 -16.99 10.31 -9.98
C PHE A 3 -18.28 9.54 -9.70
N TYR A 4 -18.24 8.24 -10.00
CA TYR A 4 -19.40 7.37 -9.91
C TYR A 4 -19.08 6.13 -9.06
N LYS A 5 -20.04 5.73 -8.21
CA LYS A 5 -20.00 4.46 -7.49
C LYS A 5 -21.20 3.62 -7.86
N TYR A 6 -20.92 2.49 -8.50
CA TYR A 6 -21.90 1.44 -8.79
C TYR A 6 -22.20 0.66 -7.51
N VAL A 7 -23.48 0.42 -7.25
CA VAL A 7 -23.95 -0.35 -6.10
C VAL A 7 -25.20 -1.17 -6.44
N THR A 8 -25.39 -2.26 -5.70
CA THR A 8 -26.62 -3.08 -5.76
C THR A 8 -27.81 -2.35 -5.14
N ALA A 9 -29.04 -2.79 -5.45
CA ALA A 9 -30.25 -2.15 -4.93
C ALA A 9 -30.36 -2.22 -3.40
N GLU A 10 -29.80 -3.28 -2.80
CA GLU A 10 -29.75 -3.48 -1.34
C GLU A 10 -28.99 -2.37 -0.61
N ARG A 11 -28.09 -1.66 -1.31
CA ARG A 11 -27.25 -0.59 -0.73
C ARG A 11 -27.94 0.76 -0.59
N VAL A 12 -29.28 0.78 -0.62
CA VAL A 12 -30.09 1.96 -0.28
C VAL A 12 -29.79 2.49 1.14
N ASP A 13 -29.19 1.66 2.00
CA ASP A 13 -28.68 2.05 3.32
C ASP A 13 -27.70 3.22 3.26
N ILE A 14 -26.92 3.34 2.17
CA ILE A 14 -25.96 4.45 1.98
C ILE A 14 -26.71 5.80 1.94
N LEU A 15 -27.87 5.87 1.28
CA LEU A 15 -28.68 7.09 1.24
C LEU A 15 -29.32 7.39 2.60
N ARG A 16 -29.79 6.36 3.30
CA ARG A 16 -30.48 6.49 4.60
C ARG A 16 -29.54 6.93 5.70
N ASN A 17 -28.35 6.35 5.73
CA ASN A 17 -27.38 6.54 6.80
C ASN A 17 -26.30 7.56 6.45
N GLN A 18 -26.17 7.93 5.17
CA GLN A 18 -25.10 8.81 4.65
C GLN A 18 -23.70 8.28 4.94
N LEU A 19 -23.55 6.95 4.98
CA LEU A 19 -22.29 6.27 5.24
C LEU A 19 -21.96 5.37 4.07
N ILE A 20 -20.74 5.48 3.57
CA ILE A 20 -20.18 4.61 2.53
C ILE A 20 -18.97 3.88 3.07
N ARG A 21 -18.90 2.57 2.79
CA ARG A 21 -17.79 1.72 3.21
C ARG A 21 -16.59 1.95 2.29
N PHE A 22 -15.44 2.13 2.90
CA PHE A 22 -14.15 1.90 2.27
C PHE A 22 -13.78 0.44 2.45
N THR A 23 -13.54 -0.26 1.34
CA THR A 23 -13.30 -1.70 1.30
C THR A 23 -11.88 -2.01 1.73
N GLN A 24 -11.71 -2.94 2.66
CA GLN A 24 -10.41 -3.45 3.05
C GLN A 24 -9.80 -4.29 1.91
N PRO A 25 -8.47 -4.28 1.76
CA PRO A 25 -7.74 -5.01 0.71
C PRO A 25 -8.15 -6.47 0.52
N ASP A 26 -8.34 -7.21 1.63
CA ASP A 26 -8.73 -8.63 1.58
C ASP A 26 -10.14 -8.87 1.03
N ALA A 27 -10.97 -7.83 0.93
CA ALA A 27 -12.34 -7.88 0.43
C ALA A 27 -12.48 -7.23 -0.97
N LEU A 28 -11.37 -6.94 -1.66
CA LEU A 28 -11.38 -6.45 -3.03
C LEU A 28 -11.70 -7.58 -4.03
N ASN A 29 -12.31 -7.23 -5.16
CA ASN A 29 -12.72 -8.20 -6.18
C ASN A 29 -11.54 -8.86 -6.93
N ASP A 30 -10.39 -8.18 -6.99
CA ASP A 30 -9.18 -8.76 -7.59
C ASP A 30 -8.35 -9.43 -6.49
N PRO A 31 -8.19 -10.77 -6.51
CA PRO A 31 -7.46 -11.50 -5.47
C PRO A 31 -5.97 -11.20 -5.45
N PHE A 32 -5.44 -10.49 -6.45
CA PHE A 32 -4.02 -10.15 -6.60
C PHE A 32 -3.72 -8.67 -6.33
N GLU A 33 -4.76 -7.86 -6.19
CA GLU A 33 -4.65 -6.44 -5.86
C GLU A 33 -4.17 -6.26 -4.41
N ALA A 34 -3.39 -5.19 -4.17
CA ALA A 34 -2.76 -4.92 -2.89
C ALA A 34 -1.87 -6.07 -2.34
N LYS A 35 -1.31 -6.91 -3.21
CA LYS A 35 -0.39 -8.01 -2.83
C LYS A 35 0.96 -7.89 -3.55
N PRO A 36 1.80 -6.91 -3.17
CA PRO A 36 3.12 -6.73 -3.77
C PRO A 36 4.01 -7.94 -3.51
N HIS A 37 4.97 -8.16 -4.40
CA HIS A 37 6.05 -9.11 -4.21
C HIS A 37 7.30 -8.36 -3.74
N PHE A 38 7.80 -8.70 -2.54
CA PHE A 38 9.04 -8.12 -2.04
C PHE A 38 10.20 -9.07 -2.29
N HIS A 39 11.13 -8.66 -3.16
CA HIS A 39 12.31 -9.46 -3.46
C HIS A 39 13.52 -9.14 -2.56
N ALA A 40 13.52 -7.98 -1.90
CA ALA A 40 14.59 -7.56 -0.99
C ALA A 40 14.07 -6.50 0.02
N PHE A 41 14.80 -6.33 1.12
CA PHE A 41 14.47 -5.30 2.11
C PHE A 41 14.71 -3.89 1.55
N ALA A 42 15.84 -3.70 0.89
CA ALA A 42 16.25 -2.44 0.25
C ALA A 42 17.08 -2.76 -0.99
N THR A 43 17.28 -1.77 -1.85
CA THR A 43 18.28 -1.85 -2.93
C THR A 43 19.68 -1.91 -2.35
N LYS A 44 20.67 -2.25 -3.18
CA LYS A 44 22.07 -2.22 -2.74
C LYS A 44 22.48 -0.81 -2.31
N GLU A 45 22.03 0.18 -3.06
CA GLU A 45 22.30 1.60 -2.84
C GLU A 45 21.56 2.14 -1.60
N GLY A 46 20.30 1.74 -1.40
CA GLY A 46 19.47 2.17 -0.27
C GLY A 46 19.74 1.41 1.04
N PHE A 47 20.37 0.23 0.99
CA PHE A 47 20.54 -0.66 2.13
C PHE A 47 21.17 0.01 3.35
N ALA A 48 22.26 0.76 3.16
CA ALA A 48 22.99 1.37 4.28
C ALA A 48 22.08 2.29 5.10
N ASN A 49 21.35 3.17 4.43
CA ASN A 49 20.44 4.12 5.07
C ASN A 49 19.22 3.42 5.67
N ALA A 50 18.56 2.54 4.89
CA ALA A 50 17.36 1.84 5.33
C ALA A 50 17.62 0.94 6.55
N PHE A 51 18.74 0.21 6.52
CA PHE A 51 19.11 -0.70 7.61
C PHE A 51 19.61 0.07 8.83
N ALA A 52 20.36 1.16 8.65
CA ALA A 52 20.78 2.02 9.76
C ALA A 52 19.58 2.65 10.47
N ASP A 53 18.60 3.19 9.74
CA ASP A 53 17.37 3.74 10.32
C ASP A 53 16.54 2.66 11.06
N MET A 54 16.42 1.47 10.47
CA MET A 54 15.79 0.32 11.14
C MET A 54 16.50 -0.04 12.44
N ILE A 55 17.84 -0.10 12.43
CA ILE A 55 18.63 -0.38 13.63
C ILE A 55 18.43 0.71 14.66
N ARG A 56 18.43 2.01 14.31
CA ARG A 56 18.18 3.11 15.25
C ARG A 56 16.80 3.05 15.91
N ARG A 57 15.78 2.59 15.18
CA ARG A 57 14.40 2.47 15.69
C ARG A 57 14.12 1.14 16.39
N ALA A 58 15.05 0.19 16.33
CA ALA A 58 14.89 -1.11 16.95
C ALA A 58 14.71 -0.97 18.47
N PRO A 59 13.73 -1.65 19.08
CA PRO A 59 13.63 -1.74 20.53
C PRO A 59 14.92 -2.30 21.12
N THR A 60 15.32 -1.84 22.32
CA THR A 60 16.58 -2.25 22.97
C THR A 60 16.73 -3.77 23.04
N VAL A 61 15.66 -4.51 23.31
CA VAL A 61 15.69 -5.99 23.34
C VAL A 61 16.11 -6.59 21.99
N VAL A 62 15.55 -6.07 20.89
CA VAL A 62 15.87 -6.51 19.52
C VAL A 62 17.32 -6.15 19.16
N TRP A 63 17.77 -4.95 19.53
CA TRP A 63 19.16 -4.54 19.34
C TRP A 63 20.12 -5.46 20.12
N GLU A 64 19.83 -5.79 21.37
CA GLU A 64 20.66 -6.66 22.19
C GLU A 64 20.72 -8.09 21.64
N ASP A 65 19.62 -8.63 21.12
CA ASP A 65 19.62 -9.91 20.38
C ASP A 65 20.52 -9.84 19.15
N PHE A 66 20.36 -8.81 18.33
CA PHE A 66 21.18 -8.61 17.13
C PHE A 66 22.67 -8.46 17.48
N ARG A 67 22.98 -7.68 18.52
CA ARG A 67 24.34 -7.45 19.00
C ARG A 67 24.99 -8.75 19.46
N ARG A 68 24.25 -9.62 20.17
CA ARG A 68 24.72 -10.95 20.59
C ARG A 68 25.02 -11.85 19.39
N VAL A 69 24.12 -11.89 18.40
CA VAL A 69 24.26 -12.74 17.21
C VAL A 69 25.43 -12.28 16.34
N THR A 70 25.56 -10.97 16.12
CA THR A 70 26.62 -10.39 15.28
C THR A 70 27.94 -10.21 16.01
N GLN A 71 27.97 -10.41 17.34
CA GLN A 71 29.12 -10.20 18.20
C GLN A 71 29.76 -8.80 18.04
N THR A 72 28.95 -7.80 17.68
CA THR A 72 29.44 -6.43 17.52
C THR A 72 29.65 -5.76 18.88
N ASN A 73 30.77 -5.06 19.03
CA ASN A 73 31.08 -4.26 20.21
C ASN A 73 30.54 -2.83 20.11
N LEU A 74 29.90 -2.48 18.99
CA LEU A 74 29.31 -1.17 18.79
C LEU A 74 27.99 -1.07 19.57
N ASN A 75 27.62 0.15 19.98
CA ASN A 75 26.26 0.45 20.38
C ASN A 75 25.39 0.73 19.14
N GLN A 76 24.08 0.85 19.35
CA GLN A 76 23.07 1.00 18.28
C GLN A 76 23.36 2.19 17.36
N GLN A 77 23.72 3.34 17.93
CA GLN A 77 24.03 4.55 17.16
C GLN A 77 25.34 4.39 16.37
N ALA A 78 26.41 3.96 17.04
CA ALA A 78 27.72 3.79 16.41
C ALA A 78 27.71 2.73 15.30
N PHE A 79 26.84 1.71 15.42
CA PHE A 79 26.61 0.73 14.36
C PHE A 79 25.92 1.35 13.15
N ALA A 80 24.86 2.13 13.37
CA ALA A 80 24.15 2.83 12.31
C ALA A 80 25.05 3.83 11.58
N ASP A 81 25.82 4.63 12.32
CA ASP A 81 26.77 5.59 11.75
C ASP A 81 27.88 4.91 10.95
N LYS A 82 28.35 3.74 11.42
CA LYS A 82 29.33 2.92 10.68
C LYS A 82 28.75 2.37 9.38
N LEU A 83 27.47 2.00 9.34
CA LEU A 83 26.83 1.53 8.12
C LEU A 83 26.74 2.62 7.06
N GLU A 84 26.31 3.81 7.45
CA GLU A 84 26.18 4.95 6.54
C GLU A 84 27.55 5.50 6.10
N GLY A 85 28.52 5.53 7.01
CA GLY A 85 29.85 6.08 6.76
C GLY A 85 30.86 5.11 6.12
N ASN A 86 30.52 3.83 5.93
CA ASN A 86 31.44 2.84 5.39
C ASN A 86 30.76 1.93 4.35
N PRO A 87 30.82 2.29 3.05
CA PRO A 87 30.21 1.53 1.98
C PRO A 87 30.69 0.06 1.89
N ASP A 88 31.97 -0.20 2.14
CA ASP A 88 32.50 -1.57 2.12
C ASP A 88 31.93 -2.42 3.25
N TYR A 89 31.69 -1.82 4.42
CA TYR A 89 31.02 -2.47 5.53
C TYR A 89 29.56 -2.78 5.20
N ALA A 90 28.84 -1.82 4.61
CA ALA A 90 27.46 -2.01 4.17
C ALA A 90 27.35 -3.12 3.10
N ASP A 91 28.23 -3.14 2.08
CA ASP A 91 28.24 -4.17 1.03
C ASP A 91 28.50 -5.58 1.60
N ARG A 92 29.45 -5.71 2.54
CA ARG A 92 29.68 -6.98 3.25
C ARG A 92 28.47 -7.41 4.08
N LEU A 93 27.81 -6.46 4.74
CA LEU A 93 26.65 -6.77 5.55
C LEU A 93 25.45 -7.17 4.67
N TYR A 94 25.19 -6.43 3.59
CA TYR A 94 24.15 -6.74 2.60
C TYR A 94 24.28 -8.17 2.04
N LYS A 95 25.51 -8.63 1.78
CA LYS A 95 25.78 -10.01 1.30
C LYS A 95 25.68 -11.08 2.38
N SER A 96 25.88 -10.74 3.66
CA SER A 96 26.02 -11.71 4.75
C SER A 96 24.78 -11.85 5.62
N VAL A 97 24.00 -10.78 5.79
CA VAL A 97 22.68 -10.84 6.43
C VAL A 97 21.79 -11.58 5.46
N GLY A 98 21.50 -12.85 5.74
CA GLY A 98 20.43 -13.57 5.07
C GLY A 98 19.13 -12.77 5.24
N LEU A 99 18.82 -11.97 4.23
CA LEU A 99 17.65 -11.10 4.18
C LEU A 99 16.29 -11.82 4.33
N PRO A 100 16.11 -13.15 4.14
CA PRO A 100 14.78 -13.77 4.26
C PRO A 100 14.07 -13.54 5.60
N ASP A 101 14.76 -13.66 6.75
CA ASP A 101 14.11 -13.49 8.06
C ASP A 101 13.74 -12.03 8.34
N LEU A 102 14.57 -11.10 7.86
CA LEU A 102 14.31 -9.66 7.93
C LEU A 102 13.11 -9.29 7.04
N LEU A 103 13.11 -9.81 5.81
CA LEU A 103 12.03 -9.67 4.85
C LEU A 103 10.71 -10.17 5.40
N LEU A 104 10.69 -11.36 6.00
CA LEU A 104 9.48 -11.94 6.61
C LEU A 104 8.93 -11.09 7.75
N LYS A 105 9.80 -10.51 8.60
CA LYS A 105 9.36 -9.62 9.68
C LYS A 105 8.81 -8.29 9.16
N GLU A 106 9.46 -7.71 8.16
CA GLU A 106 9.03 -6.44 7.58
C GLU A 106 7.79 -6.60 6.68
N GLN A 107 7.61 -7.75 6.03
CA GLN A 107 6.35 -8.10 5.34
C GLN A 107 5.16 -8.00 6.30
N LYS A 108 5.28 -8.49 7.54
CA LYS A 108 4.24 -8.34 8.57
C LYS A 108 3.98 -6.87 8.96
N ARG A 109 4.95 -5.97 8.79
CA ARG A 109 4.73 -4.53 8.99
C ARG A 109 3.97 -3.93 7.81
N VAL A 110 4.28 -4.33 6.58
CA VAL A 110 3.49 -3.95 5.39
C VAL A 110 2.05 -4.49 5.49
N GLU A 111 1.87 -5.70 6.04
CA GLU A 111 0.53 -6.25 6.32
C GLU A 111 -0.32 -5.35 7.23
N ARG A 112 0.30 -4.50 8.05
CA ARG A 112 -0.42 -3.52 8.85
C ARG A 112 -1.16 -2.51 7.97
N TRP A 113 -0.58 -2.11 6.83
CA TRP A 113 -1.28 -1.25 5.86
C TRP A 113 -2.55 -1.93 5.35
N PHE A 114 -2.54 -3.25 5.13
CA PHE A 114 -3.74 -3.97 4.70
C PHE A 114 -4.89 -3.92 5.71
N ARG A 115 -4.60 -3.65 6.98
CA ARG A 115 -5.62 -3.56 8.03
C ARG A 115 -6.19 -2.17 8.23
N ILE A 116 -5.41 -1.13 7.92
CA ILE A 116 -5.79 0.27 8.18
C ILE A 116 -6.25 0.97 6.91
N VAL A 117 -5.73 0.56 5.74
CA VAL A 117 -6.08 1.21 4.49
C VAL A 117 -7.44 0.75 4.01
N GLY A 118 -8.38 1.69 3.89
CA GLY A 118 -9.66 1.48 3.23
C GLY A 118 -9.63 2.04 1.81
N THR A 119 -10.19 1.30 0.85
CA THR A 119 -10.26 1.70 -0.57
C THR A 119 -11.71 1.94 -1.01
N LEU A 120 -11.98 3.12 -1.57
CA LEU A 120 -13.23 3.38 -2.29
C LEU A 120 -12.95 3.40 -3.80
N SER A 121 -13.34 2.33 -4.49
CA SER A 121 -13.27 2.26 -5.96
C SER A 121 -14.41 3.04 -6.58
N LEU A 122 -14.07 3.98 -7.46
CA LEU A 122 -14.94 4.89 -8.19
C LEU A 122 -14.69 4.73 -9.70
N SER A 123 -15.57 5.28 -10.52
CA SER A 123 -15.41 5.35 -11.98
C SER A 123 -15.64 6.77 -12.49
N GLU A 124 -15.11 7.09 -13.65
CA GLU A 124 -15.36 8.37 -14.33
C GLU A 124 -16.61 8.32 -15.23
N THR A 125 -17.19 7.14 -15.45
CA THR A 125 -18.42 6.98 -16.24
C THR A 125 -19.52 6.27 -15.44
N PRO A 126 -20.81 6.60 -15.67
CA PRO A 126 -21.94 5.96 -15.01
C PRO A 126 -22.52 4.75 -15.79
N ASP A 127 -22.06 4.52 -17.02
CA ASP A 127 -22.67 3.61 -18.00
C ASP A 127 -21.68 2.54 -18.52
N ASN A 128 -20.59 2.26 -17.80
CA ASN A 128 -19.69 1.17 -18.15
C ASN A 128 -20.38 -0.18 -17.94
N LEU A 129 -20.60 -0.91 -19.05
CA LEU A 129 -21.34 -2.18 -19.06
C LEU A 129 -20.76 -3.22 -18.10
N LEU A 130 -19.43 -3.34 -18.03
CA LEU A 130 -18.79 -4.31 -17.16
C LEU A 130 -18.84 -3.88 -15.70
N MET A 131 -18.73 -2.58 -15.40
CA MET A 131 -18.95 -2.08 -14.04
C MET A 131 -20.37 -2.42 -13.55
N TRP A 132 -21.38 -2.27 -14.40
CA TRP A 132 -22.75 -2.71 -14.12
C TRP A 132 -22.88 -4.22 -13.89
N ALA A 133 -22.12 -5.05 -14.61
CA ALA A 133 -22.14 -6.50 -14.40
C ALA A 133 -21.46 -6.93 -13.09
N HIS A 134 -20.32 -6.34 -12.74
CA HIS A 134 -19.44 -6.83 -11.66
C HIS A 134 -19.49 -6.05 -10.35
N TYR A 135 -19.89 -4.78 -10.37
CA TYR A 135 -19.93 -3.91 -9.19
C TYR A 135 -21.35 -3.47 -8.80
N ALA A 136 -22.31 -3.59 -9.71
CA ALA A 136 -23.72 -3.51 -9.39
C ALA A 136 -24.30 -4.94 -9.27
N GLU A 137 -25.61 -5.10 -9.47
CA GLU A 137 -26.30 -6.38 -9.33
C GLU A 137 -26.69 -6.89 -10.72
N GLU A 138 -25.71 -7.36 -11.49
CA GLU A 138 -25.91 -7.91 -12.84
C GLU A 138 -26.72 -6.98 -13.76
N HIS A 139 -26.23 -5.75 -13.97
CA HIS A 139 -26.93 -4.69 -14.72
C HIS A 139 -28.18 -4.10 -14.05
N THR A 140 -28.40 -4.38 -12.77
CA THR A 140 -29.43 -3.73 -11.95
C THR A 140 -28.81 -3.02 -10.75
N GLY A 141 -29.60 -2.18 -10.07
CA GLY A 141 -29.14 -1.35 -8.95
C GLY A 141 -29.12 0.13 -9.32
N PHE A 142 -28.15 0.87 -8.81
CA PHE A 142 -28.05 2.31 -9.03
C PHE A 142 -26.61 2.82 -8.88
N VAL A 143 -26.39 4.08 -9.28
CA VAL A 143 -25.09 4.73 -9.25
C VAL A 143 -25.16 6.00 -8.42
N PHE A 144 -24.20 6.18 -7.52
CA PHE A 144 -23.97 7.46 -6.86
C PHE A 144 -23.05 8.32 -7.69
N MET A 145 -23.42 9.60 -7.86
CA MET A 145 -22.56 10.62 -8.43
C MET A 145 -21.94 11.45 -7.30
N PHE A 146 -20.62 11.60 -7.34
CA PHE A 146 -19.85 12.43 -6.41
C PHE A 146 -19.24 13.60 -7.16
N ASP A 147 -19.41 14.79 -6.59
CA ASP A 147 -18.69 15.98 -7.04
C ASP A 147 -17.26 15.97 -6.46
N GLY A 148 -16.29 15.65 -7.32
CA GLY A 148 -14.87 15.65 -6.98
C GLY A 148 -14.28 17.04 -6.70
N SER A 149 -15.04 18.12 -6.87
CA SER A 149 -14.67 19.48 -6.41
C SER A 149 -15.13 19.78 -4.98
N HIS A 150 -15.90 18.89 -4.36
CA HIS A 150 -16.33 19.05 -2.98
C HIS A 150 -15.14 19.02 -2.01
N LYS A 151 -15.15 19.86 -0.96
CA LYS A 151 -14.08 20.00 0.05
C LYS A 151 -13.59 18.69 0.69
N PHE A 152 -14.43 17.67 0.71
CA PHE A 152 -14.04 16.33 1.17
C PHE A 152 -12.84 15.79 0.37
N PHE A 153 -12.79 16.07 -0.93
CA PHE A 153 -11.73 15.63 -1.83
C PHE A 153 -10.51 16.57 -1.88
N GLU A 154 -10.48 17.60 -1.03
CA GLU A 154 -9.30 18.47 -0.85
C GLU A 154 -8.35 17.92 0.21
N GLY A 155 -8.83 16.99 1.05
CA GLY A 155 -8.05 16.32 2.07
C GLY A 155 -8.17 16.98 3.41
N ASN A 156 -7.41 16.48 4.37
CA ASN A 156 -7.28 17.12 5.67
C ASN A 156 -5.86 16.94 6.21
N GLU A 157 -5.53 17.66 7.29
CA GLU A 157 -4.21 17.63 7.93
C GLU A 157 -3.79 16.22 8.39
N LEU A 158 -4.76 15.34 8.66
CA LEU A 158 -4.50 13.95 9.06
C LEU A 158 -4.12 13.06 7.85
N PHE A 159 -4.59 13.41 6.63
CA PHE A 159 -4.39 12.61 5.42
C PHE A 159 -4.10 13.47 4.17
N PRO A 160 -2.98 14.22 4.12
CA PRO A 160 -2.69 15.21 3.07
C PRO A 160 -2.40 14.65 1.67
N GLY A 161 -2.57 13.34 1.42
CA GLY A 161 -2.29 12.70 0.13
C GLY A 161 -3.41 11.82 -0.43
N PHE A 162 -4.42 11.46 0.37
CA PHE A 162 -5.45 10.47 0.00
C PHE A 162 -6.81 11.10 -0.24
N ALA A 163 -6.80 12.38 -0.58
CA ALA A 163 -7.97 13.20 -0.73
C ALA A 163 -8.63 13.07 -2.10
N LYS A 164 -7.86 12.72 -3.12
CA LYS A 164 -8.35 12.71 -4.50
C LYS A 164 -8.40 11.27 -5.00
N PRO A 165 -9.49 10.88 -5.68
CA PRO A 165 -9.49 9.61 -6.37
C PRO A 165 -8.39 9.62 -7.44
N GLU A 166 -7.49 8.66 -7.36
CA GLU A 166 -6.39 8.51 -8.32
C GLU A 166 -6.70 7.37 -9.30
N PRO A 167 -6.36 7.52 -10.60
CA PRO A 167 -6.54 6.44 -11.57
C PRO A 167 -5.79 5.18 -11.18
N VAL A 168 -6.45 4.03 -11.34
CA VAL A 168 -5.82 2.72 -11.17
C VAL A 168 -4.84 2.47 -12.32
N GLN A 169 -3.65 1.98 -11.99
CA GLN A 169 -2.64 1.51 -12.92
C GLN A 169 -2.86 0.02 -13.21
N TYR A 170 -3.05 -0.31 -14.49
CA TYR A 170 -3.23 -1.68 -14.94
C TYR A 170 -1.89 -2.30 -15.34
N LYS A 171 -1.52 -3.41 -14.72
CA LYS A 171 -0.26 -4.12 -14.97
C LYS A 171 -0.49 -5.62 -15.11
N SER A 172 0.27 -6.27 -16.00
CA SER A 172 0.22 -7.74 -16.19
C SER A 172 0.87 -8.50 -15.04
N GLU A 173 1.79 -7.85 -14.33
CA GLU A 173 2.50 -8.40 -13.19
C GLU A 173 2.25 -7.53 -11.95
N ARG A 174 2.28 -8.17 -10.78
CA ARG A 174 2.18 -7.44 -9.52
C ARG A 174 3.44 -6.60 -9.31
N PRO A 175 3.36 -5.49 -8.56
CA PRO A 175 4.54 -4.74 -8.18
C PRO A 175 5.57 -5.67 -7.53
N SER A 176 6.77 -5.71 -8.09
CA SER A 176 7.92 -6.44 -7.55
C SER A 176 8.99 -5.42 -7.21
N THR A 177 9.18 -5.16 -5.92
CA THR A 177 10.03 -4.06 -5.43
C THR A 177 10.67 -4.40 -4.10
N THR A 178 11.41 -3.46 -3.53
CA THR A 178 11.97 -3.55 -2.18
C THR A 178 11.01 -2.99 -1.14
N ILE A 179 11.15 -3.39 0.12
CA ILE A 179 10.32 -2.86 1.22
C ILE A 179 10.61 -1.37 1.47
N GLU A 180 11.85 -0.93 1.23
CA GLU A 180 12.26 0.46 1.33
C GLU A 180 11.54 1.36 0.31
N GLU A 181 11.48 0.93 -0.95
CA GLU A 181 11.02 1.78 -2.05
C GLU A 181 9.51 1.73 -2.26
N VAL A 182 8.84 0.70 -1.74
CA VAL A 182 7.41 0.50 -2.00
C VAL A 182 6.59 1.65 -1.45
N THR A 183 5.67 2.14 -2.28
CA THR A 183 4.72 3.17 -1.88
C THR A 183 3.32 2.58 -1.67
N VAL A 184 2.52 3.25 -0.84
CA VAL A 184 1.08 2.95 -0.71
C VAL A 184 0.41 2.96 -2.08
N SER A 185 0.66 4.00 -2.88
CA SER A 185 0.06 4.15 -4.20
C SER A 185 0.41 2.97 -5.11
N GLU A 186 1.66 2.52 -5.11
CA GLU A 186 2.07 1.35 -5.91
C GLU A 186 1.32 0.07 -5.49
N ILE A 187 1.09 -0.12 -4.18
CA ILE A 187 0.35 -1.27 -3.66
C ILE A 187 -1.15 -1.18 -3.98
N PHE A 188 -1.78 -0.06 -3.66
CA PHE A 188 -3.24 0.05 -3.63
C PHE A 188 -3.85 0.61 -4.90
N LEU A 189 -3.07 1.26 -5.77
CA LEU A 189 -3.53 1.77 -7.07
C LEU A 189 -3.14 0.86 -8.23
N THR A 190 -2.49 -0.30 -8.00
CA THR A 190 -2.20 -1.27 -9.06
C THR A 190 -3.25 -2.37 -9.11
N LYS A 191 -3.75 -2.69 -10.31
CA LYS A 191 -4.69 -3.78 -10.57
C LYS A 191 -4.23 -4.63 -11.75
N GLY A 192 -4.62 -5.91 -11.78
CA GLY A 192 -4.26 -6.81 -12.88
C GLY A 192 -4.79 -6.31 -14.23
N SER A 193 -4.03 -6.50 -15.31
CA SER A 193 -4.40 -6.03 -16.67
C SER A 193 -5.70 -6.64 -17.20
N ASP A 194 -6.12 -7.80 -16.69
CA ASP A 194 -7.42 -8.40 -17.02
C ASP A 194 -8.62 -7.51 -16.61
N TRP A 195 -8.37 -6.55 -15.72
CA TRP A 195 -9.36 -5.57 -15.26
C TRP A 195 -9.26 -4.21 -15.99
N VAL A 196 -8.41 -4.05 -17.01
CA VAL A 196 -8.18 -2.75 -17.68
C VAL A 196 -9.44 -2.14 -18.30
N VAL A 197 -10.42 -2.97 -18.61
CA VAL A 197 -11.73 -2.59 -19.15
C VAL A 197 -12.62 -1.83 -18.14
N PHE A 198 -12.29 -1.90 -16.85
CA PHE A 198 -12.94 -1.11 -15.81
C PHE A 198 -12.20 0.23 -15.68
N THR A 199 -12.82 1.35 -16.02
CA THR A 199 -12.23 2.67 -15.75
C THR A 199 -12.39 3.01 -14.28
N LEU A 200 -11.37 2.68 -13.47
CA LEU A 200 -11.40 2.82 -12.02
C LEU A 200 -10.47 3.93 -11.53
N CYS A 201 -10.97 4.71 -10.59
CA CYS A 201 -10.18 5.53 -9.69
C CYS A 201 -10.33 4.98 -8.27
N LYS A 202 -9.34 5.22 -7.42
CA LYS A 202 -9.39 4.83 -6.02
C LYS A 202 -9.11 6.01 -5.11
N LEU A 203 -9.97 6.16 -4.12
CA LEU A 203 -9.73 7.00 -2.97
C LEU A 203 -9.30 6.10 -1.81
N LEU A 204 -8.16 6.41 -1.19
CA LEU A 204 -7.64 5.65 -0.05
C LEU A 204 -7.95 6.39 1.26
N THR A 205 -7.98 5.66 2.37
CA THR A 205 -8.16 6.18 3.73
C THR A 205 -7.23 5.43 4.68
N PHE A 206 -6.85 6.01 5.82
CA PHE A 206 -5.91 5.43 6.80
C PHE A 206 -6.46 5.47 8.21
#